data_AF-A0A0P4W2E0-F1
#
_entry.id   AF-A0A0P4W2E0-F1
#
_cell.length_a   1.000
_cell.length_b   1.000
_cell.length_c   1.000
_cell.angle_alpha   90.00
_cell.angle_beta   90.00
_cell.angle_gamma   90.00
#
_symmetry.space_group_name_H-M   'P 1'
#
loop_
_entity.id
_entity.type
_entity.pdbx_description
1 polymer ?
#
loop_
_entity_poly.entity_id
_entity_poly.type
_entity_poly.pdbx_seq_one_letter_code
_entity_poly.pdbx_strand_id
1 'polypeptide(L)'
;MLHRYVTETNAQEKTKMAVGLASTTEDWVAQRLLGLATNESVVRSQDYFSMLNNLAKSPWNTYLVWDYVRSHWEEMVDRFTLNNRYLGRMVKYVITRLSSPTHLNDVKDFFDQYPEAGSGARSRKQALEELEGNIKWVTQHADDLSAWLVNWKHQQHP
;
A
#
# COMPACT_ATOMS: atom_id res chain seq x y z
N MET A 1 -6.81 -4.10 -20.75
CA MET A 1 -7.45 -4.56 -19.49
C MET A 1 -8.17 -3.41 -18.76
N LEU A 2 -7.53 -2.25 -18.58
CA LEU A 2 -8.14 -1.11 -17.86
C LEU A 2 -9.46 -0.60 -18.46
N HIS A 3 -9.55 -0.45 -19.79
CA HIS A 3 -10.80 -0.05 -20.45
C HIS A 3 -11.96 -1.00 -20.12
N ARG A 4 -11.70 -2.32 -20.23
CA ARG A 4 -12.70 -3.34 -19.90
C ARG A 4 -13.09 -3.32 -18.42
N TYR A 5 -12.17 -3.00 -17.51
CA TYR A 5 -12.47 -2.88 -16.08
C TYR A 5 -13.49 -1.76 -15.79
N VAL A 6 -13.38 -0.63 -16.49
CA VAL A 6 -14.29 0.52 -16.33
C VAL A 6 -15.70 0.18 -16.80
N THR A 7 -15.84 -0.59 -17.87
CA THR A 7 -17.14 -0.95 -18.46
C THR A 7 -17.72 -2.27 -17.96
N GLU A 8 -16.97 -3.04 -17.17
CA GLU A 8 -17.39 -4.37 -16.69
C GLU A 8 -18.54 -4.25 -15.68
N THR A 9 -19.61 -5.01 -15.91
CA THR A 9 -20.81 -5.03 -15.09
C THR A 9 -20.84 -6.22 -14.13
N ASN A 10 -20.15 -7.32 -14.47
CA ASN A 10 -20.01 -8.47 -13.59
C ASN A 10 -19.03 -8.16 -12.45
N ALA A 11 -19.54 -8.13 -11.22
CA ALA A 11 -18.73 -7.79 -10.04
C ALA A 11 -17.57 -8.76 -9.78
N GLN A 12 -17.72 -10.06 -10.08
CA GLN A 12 -16.65 -11.04 -9.87
C GLN A 12 -15.53 -10.85 -10.90
N GLU A 13 -15.87 -10.67 -12.17
CA GLU A 13 -14.89 -10.38 -13.22
C GLU A 13 -14.19 -9.04 -12.96
N LYS A 14 -14.95 -8.00 -12.57
CA LYS A 14 -14.39 -6.71 -12.19
C LYS A 14 -13.39 -6.83 -11.03
N THR A 15 -13.68 -7.68 -10.05
CA THR A 15 -12.76 -7.95 -8.93
C THR A 15 -11.47 -8.63 -9.40
N LYS A 16 -11.57 -9.68 -10.23
CA LYS A 16 -10.40 -10.36 -10.81
C LYS A 16 -9.53 -9.38 -11.62
N MET A 17 -10.19 -8.54 -12.41
CA MET A 17 -9.52 -7.51 -13.20
C MET A 17 -8.83 -6.46 -12.32
N ALA A 18 -9.47 -6.01 -11.23
CA ALA A 18 -8.85 -5.09 -10.27
C ALA A 18 -7.56 -5.67 -9.68
N VAL A 19 -7.58 -6.94 -9.28
CA VAL A 19 -6.38 -7.63 -8.74
C VAL A 19 -5.28 -7.75 -9.80
N GLY A 20 -5.64 -8.12 -11.03
CA GLY A 20 -4.69 -8.21 -12.13
C GLY A 20 -4.06 -6.86 -12.49
N LEU A 21 -4.88 -5.81 -12.56
CA LEU A 21 -4.44 -4.44 -12.83
C LEU A 21 -3.57 -3.87 -11.70
N ALA A 22 -3.92 -4.16 -10.45
CA ALA A 22 -3.16 -3.70 -9.28
C ALA A 22 -1.79 -4.38 -9.12
N SER A 23 -1.59 -5.53 -9.76
CA SER A 23 -0.30 -6.24 -9.83
C SER A 23 0.66 -5.66 -10.89
N THR A 24 0.32 -4.51 -11.48
CA THR A 24 1.17 -3.83 -12.45
C THR A 24 2.52 -3.40 -11.85
N THR A 25 3.56 -3.37 -12.68
CA THR A 25 4.87 -2.77 -12.40
C THR A 25 5.03 -1.40 -13.08
N GLU A 26 3.99 -0.93 -13.76
CA GLU A 26 4.00 0.33 -14.51
C GLU A 26 3.38 1.44 -13.66
N ASP A 27 4.18 2.44 -13.27
CA ASP A 27 3.76 3.53 -12.39
C ASP A 27 2.51 4.25 -12.88
N TRP A 28 2.42 4.51 -14.19
CA TRP A 28 1.27 5.21 -14.77
C TRP A 28 -0.04 4.42 -14.66
N VAL A 29 0.02 3.08 -14.67
CA VAL A 29 -1.16 2.22 -14.46
C VAL A 29 -1.59 2.28 -13.01
N ALA A 30 -0.64 2.18 -12.07
CA ALA A 30 -0.91 2.29 -10.64
C ALA A 30 -1.53 3.66 -10.29
N GLN A 31 -0.94 4.76 -10.77
CA GLN A 31 -1.47 6.11 -10.59
C GLN A 31 -2.86 6.27 -11.20
N ARG A 32 -3.09 5.71 -12.39
CA ARG A 32 -4.42 5.75 -13.03
C ARG A 32 -5.47 4.99 -12.20
N LEU A 33 -5.12 3.85 -11.60
CA LEU A 33 -6.01 3.09 -10.72
C LEU A 33 -6.32 3.85 -9.42
N LEU A 34 -5.32 4.51 -8.82
CA LEU A 34 -5.51 5.36 -7.65
C LEU A 34 -6.46 6.53 -7.96
N GLY A 35 -6.28 7.19 -9.12
CA GLY A 35 -7.18 8.23 -9.58
C GLY A 35 -8.61 7.74 -9.89
N LEU A 36 -8.76 6.49 -10.33
CA LEU A 36 -10.09 5.89 -10.54
C LEU A 36 -10.75 5.48 -9.21
N ALA A 37 -9.98 5.22 -8.15
CA ALA A 37 -10.52 4.79 -6.86
C ALA A 37 -11.42 5.86 -6.22
N THR A 38 -11.18 7.15 -6.48
CA THR A 38 -12.04 8.24 -5.99
C THR A 38 -13.37 8.34 -6.75
N ASN A 39 -13.45 7.78 -7.96
CA ASN A 39 -14.67 7.82 -8.76
C ASN A 39 -15.61 6.65 -8.42
N GLU A 40 -16.67 6.94 -7.66
CA GLU A 40 -17.64 5.92 -7.20
C GLU A 40 -18.41 5.20 -8.32
N SER A 41 -18.53 5.82 -9.50
CA SER A 41 -19.14 5.16 -10.66
C SER A 41 -18.24 4.05 -11.23
N VAL A 42 -16.93 4.11 -10.96
CA VAL A 42 -15.96 3.12 -11.42
C VAL A 42 -15.59 2.16 -10.30
N VAL A 43 -15.20 2.68 -9.13
CA VAL A 43 -14.81 1.91 -7.94
C VAL A 43 -15.81 2.20 -6.84
N ARG A 44 -16.62 1.21 -6.48
CA ARG A 44 -17.62 1.36 -5.41
C ARG A 44 -16.94 1.73 -4.09
N SER A 45 -17.60 2.53 -3.26
CA SER A 45 -17.05 2.98 -1.98
C SER A 45 -16.52 1.83 -1.09
N GLN A 46 -17.25 0.71 -1.02
CA GLN A 46 -16.83 -0.50 -0.30
C GLN A 46 -15.55 -1.18 -0.84
N ASP A 47 -15.24 -0.97 -2.13
CA ASP A 47 -14.11 -1.59 -2.82
C ASP A 47 -12.85 -0.69 -2.81
N TYR A 48 -12.98 0.54 -2.33
CA TYR A 48 -11.91 1.55 -2.28
C TYR A 48 -10.64 1.03 -1.58
N PHE A 49 -10.77 0.63 -0.32
CA PHE A 49 -9.62 0.13 0.45
C PHE A 49 -9.06 -1.18 -0.11
N SER A 50 -9.90 -2.01 -0.73
CA SER A 50 -9.46 -3.24 -1.39
C SER A 50 -8.58 -2.92 -2.61
N MET A 51 -8.92 -1.90 -3.40
CA MET A 51 -8.09 -1.43 -4.51
C MET A 51 -6.72 -0.96 -4.03
N LEU A 52 -6.68 -0.07 -3.03
CA LEU A 52 -5.43 0.44 -2.46
C LEU A 52 -4.57 -0.68 -1.88
N ASN A 53 -5.17 -1.60 -1.12
CA ASN A 53 -4.46 -2.74 -0.56
C ASN A 53 -3.91 -3.67 -1.64
N ASN A 54 -4.66 -3.88 -2.73
CA ASN A 54 -4.17 -4.70 -3.85
C ASN A 54 -2.97 -4.06 -4.55
N LEU A 55 -2.98 -2.73 -4.73
CA LEU A 55 -1.83 -2.01 -5.27
C LEU A 55 -0.63 -2.15 -4.33
N ALA A 56 -0.80 -1.89 -3.04
CA ALA A 56 0.26 -1.95 -2.04
C ALA A 56 0.83 -3.37 -1.79
N LYS A 57 0.25 -4.43 -2.36
CA LYS A 57 0.87 -5.78 -2.32
C LYS A 57 2.17 -5.83 -3.11
N SER A 58 2.26 -5.05 -4.19
CA SER A 58 3.44 -5.01 -5.04
C SER A 58 4.48 -4.05 -4.45
N PRO A 59 5.74 -4.47 -4.25
CA PRO A 59 6.79 -3.57 -3.74
C PRO A 59 7.02 -2.36 -4.66
N TRP A 60 6.73 -2.50 -5.96
CA TRP A 60 6.78 -1.41 -6.95
C TRP A 60 5.76 -0.30 -6.65
N ASN A 61 4.60 -0.66 -6.10
CA ASN A 61 3.48 0.25 -5.92
C ASN A 61 3.31 0.72 -4.47
N THR A 62 3.91 0.04 -3.48
CA THR A 62 3.76 0.39 -2.05
C THR A 62 4.04 1.87 -1.78
N TYR A 63 5.12 2.39 -2.37
CA TYR A 63 5.50 3.80 -2.19
C TYR A 63 4.49 4.75 -2.86
N LEU A 64 4.06 4.45 -4.08
CA LEU A 64 3.01 5.23 -4.77
C LEU A 64 1.71 5.26 -3.97
N VAL A 65 1.31 4.14 -3.36
CA VAL A 65 0.13 4.09 -2.51
C VAL A 65 0.33 4.89 -1.23
N TRP A 66 1.51 4.83 -0.61
CA TRP A 66 1.81 5.64 0.58
C TRP A 66 1.73 7.14 0.29
N ASP A 67 2.34 7.60 -0.81
CA ASP A 67 2.28 9.00 -1.25
C ASP A 67 0.83 9.44 -1.54
N TYR A 68 0.05 8.58 -2.19
CA TYR A 68 -1.37 8.82 -2.42
C TYR A 68 -2.16 8.96 -1.11
N VAL A 69 -1.91 8.09 -0.13
CA VAL A 69 -2.55 8.15 1.20
C VAL A 69 -2.22 9.44 1.92
N ARG A 70 -0.95 9.87 1.91
CA ARG A 70 -0.53 11.13 2.54
C ARG A 70 -1.17 12.34 1.86
N SER A 71 -1.17 12.37 0.53
CA SER A 71 -1.67 13.52 -0.25
C SER A 71 -3.19 13.66 -0.25
N HIS A 72 -3.94 12.57 -0.05
CA HIS A 72 -5.41 12.58 -0.05
C HIS A 72 -6.00 12.26 1.33
N TRP A 73 -5.21 12.40 2.40
CA TRP A 73 -5.62 11.98 3.73
C TRP A 73 -6.88 12.70 4.22
N GLU A 74 -6.94 14.02 4.06
CA GLU A 74 -8.09 14.82 4.49
C GLU A 74 -9.37 14.39 3.74
N GLU A 75 -9.29 14.14 2.43
CA GLU A 75 -10.41 13.62 1.64
C GLU A 75 -10.85 12.23 2.12
N MET A 76 -9.90 11.35 2.46
CA MET A 76 -10.22 10.04 3.04
C MET A 76 -10.90 10.18 4.40
N VAL A 77 -10.47 11.12 5.24
CA VAL A 77 -11.06 11.37 6.56
C VAL A 77 -12.45 11.96 6.43
N ASP A 78 -12.66 12.92 5.51
CA ASP A 78 -13.99 13.48 5.24
C ASP A 78 -14.97 12.39 4.76
N ARG A 79 -14.52 11.56 3.81
CA ARG A 79 -15.36 10.51 3.22
C ARG A 79 -15.64 9.33 4.15
N PHE A 80 -14.66 8.87 4.91
CA PHE A 80 -14.76 7.62 5.67
C PHE A 80 -14.81 7.82 7.18
N THR A 81 -14.37 8.97 7.69
CA THR A 81 -14.17 9.29 9.12
C THR A 81 -13.04 8.49 9.78
N LEU A 82 -12.43 9.07 10.81
CA LEU A 82 -11.42 8.40 11.65
C LEU A 82 -11.96 7.19 12.43
N ASN A 83 -13.29 7.04 12.51
CA ASN A 83 -13.93 5.88 13.14
C ASN A 83 -14.02 4.65 12.22
N ASN A 84 -13.67 4.79 10.94
CA ASN A 84 -13.67 3.68 10.01
C ASN A 84 -12.44 2.77 10.23
N ARG A 85 -12.72 1.52 10.64
CA ARG A 85 -11.70 0.50 10.88
C ARG A 85 -10.90 0.13 9.62
N TYR A 86 -11.49 0.23 8.43
CA TYR A 86 -10.79 -0.07 7.18
C TYR A 86 -9.74 1.01 6.84
N LEU A 87 -10.04 2.28 7.11
CA LEU A 87 -9.06 3.37 6.98
C LEU A 87 -7.85 3.12 7.89
N GLY A 88 -8.09 2.87 9.18
CA GLY A 88 -7.02 2.59 10.15
C GLY A 88 -6.21 1.33 9.83
N ARG A 89 -6.85 0.29 9.29
CA ARG A 89 -6.17 -0.94 8.85
C ARG A 89 -5.35 -0.74 7.58
N MET A 90 -5.85 0.04 6.63
CA MET A 90 -5.15 0.34 5.37
C MET A 90 -3.86 1.11 5.64
N VAL A 91 -3.87 2.12 6.52
CA VAL A 91 -2.66 2.87 6.90
C VAL A 91 -1.59 1.92 7.44
N LYS A 92 -1.94 1.04 8.38
CA LYS A 92 -1.01 0.03 8.88
C LYS A 92 -0.53 -0.88 7.75
N TYR A 93 -1.44 -1.38 6.91
CA TYR A 93 -1.11 -2.32 5.83
C TYR A 93 -0.06 -1.77 4.85
N VAL A 94 -0.13 -0.48 4.53
CA VAL A 94 0.84 0.18 3.64
C VAL A 94 2.18 0.37 4.35
N ILE A 95 2.16 0.90 5.58
CA ILE A 95 3.38 1.23 6.35
C ILE A 95 4.21 -0.03 6.66
N THR A 96 3.58 -1.15 7.01
CA THR A 96 4.31 -2.38 7.42
C THR A 96 5.02 -3.08 6.27
N ARG A 97 4.89 -2.57 5.05
CA ARG A 97 5.60 -3.02 3.85
C ARG A 97 6.78 -2.12 3.48
N LEU A 98 6.94 -1.01 4.17
CA LEU A 98 8.09 -0.12 4.02
C LEU A 98 9.25 -0.66 4.86
N SER A 99 10.48 -0.31 4.48
CA SER A 99 11.70 -0.76 5.14
C SER A 99 12.87 0.23 4.99
N SER A 100 12.59 1.50 4.71
CA SER A 100 13.62 2.56 4.55
C SER A 100 13.57 3.56 5.71
N PRO A 101 14.74 4.04 6.19
CA PRO A 101 14.80 5.15 7.15
C PRO A 101 14.11 6.43 6.66
N THR A 102 14.12 6.71 5.36
CA THR A 102 13.41 7.87 4.79
C THR A 102 11.90 7.76 5.03
N HIS A 103 11.33 6.59 4.78
CA HIS A 103 9.92 6.32 5.01
C HIS A 103 9.55 6.36 6.51
N LEU A 104 10.48 6.02 7.40
CA LEU A 104 10.23 6.15 8.84
C LEU A 104 10.01 7.60 9.24
N ASN A 105 10.80 8.52 8.69
CA ASN A 105 10.62 9.95 8.93
C ASN A 105 9.29 10.43 8.33
N ASP A 106 8.99 10.06 7.07
CA ASP A 106 7.71 10.39 6.43
C ASP A 106 6.49 9.93 7.24
N VAL A 107 6.57 8.74 7.85
CA VAL A 107 5.49 8.17 8.69
C VAL A 107 5.36 8.92 10.01
N LYS A 108 6.48 9.29 10.65
CA LYS A 108 6.49 10.08 11.89
C LYS A 108 5.89 11.46 11.64
N ASP A 109 6.36 12.16 10.61
CA ASP A 109 5.85 13.47 10.22
C ASP A 109 4.35 13.43 9.91
N PHE A 110 3.89 12.39 9.20
CA PHE A 110 2.48 12.20 8.91
C PHE A 110 1.62 11.96 10.17
N PHE A 111 2.13 11.20 11.14
CA PHE A 111 1.43 10.98 12.40
C PHE A 111 1.41 12.22 13.30
N ASP A 112 2.47 13.03 13.27
CA ASP A 112 2.55 14.30 13.99
C ASP A 112 1.65 15.37 13.34
N GLN A 113 1.54 15.38 12.01
CA GLN A 113 0.61 16.24 11.27
C GLN A 113 -0.85 15.91 11.57
N TYR A 114 -1.18 14.62 11.71
CA TYR A 114 -2.55 14.15 11.95
C TYR A 114 -2.65 13.31 13.23
N PRO A 115 -2.48 13.87 14.43
CA PRO A 115 -2.34 13.10 15.67
C PRO A 115 -3.60 12.29 16.04
N GLU A 116 -4.78 12.78 15.66
CA GLU A 116 -6.05 12.10 15.86
C GLU A 116 -6.20 10.92 14.90
N ALA A 117 -6.18 9.72 15.47
CA ALA A 117 -6.21 8.47 14.69
C ALA A 117 -7.51 7.66 14.84
N GLY A 118 -8.41 8.06 15.74
CA GLY A 118 -9.67 7.37 16.02
C GLY A 118 -9.51 5.85 16.16
N SER A 119 -10.26 5.10 15.35
CA SER A 119 -10.18 3.62 15.31
C SER A 119 -8.84 3.06 14.84
N GLY A 120 -7.97 3.89 14.25
CA GLY A 120 -6.63 3.54 13.79
C GLY A 120 -5.51 3.73 14.83
N ALA A 121 -5.78 4.28 16.02
CA ALA A 121 -4.73 4.63 16.99
C ALA A 121 -3.79 3.46 17.34
N ARG A 122 -4.34 2.28 17.62
CA ARG A 122 -3.55 1.06 17.87
C ARG A 122 -2.78 0.62 16.62
N SER A 123 -3.42 0.68 15.46
CA SER A 123 -2.82 0.28 14.19
C SER A 123 -1.59 1.13 13.85
N ARG A 124 -1.62 2.44 14.15
CA ARG A 124 -0.49 3.34 13.92
C ARG A 124 0.74 3.00 14.78
N LYS A 125 0.53 2.74 16.08
CA LYS A 125 1.63 2.32 16.97
C LYS A 125 2.30 1.05 16.46
N GLN A 126 1.49 0.04 16.14
CA GLN A 126 1.99 -1.22 15.59
C GLN A 126 2.69 -1.04 14.24
N ALA A 127 2.16 -0.16 13.37
CA ALA A 127 2.76 0.12 12.08
C ALA A 127 4.17 0.70 12.22
N LEU A 128 4.37 1.61 13.19
CA LEU A 128 5.67 2.22 13.46
C LEU A 128 6.66 1.19 14.02
N GLU A 129 6.25 0.40 15.01
CA GLU A 129 7.08 -0.67 15.60
C GLU A 129 7.50 -1.69 14.53
N GLU A 130 6.58 -2.12 13.67
CA GLU A 130 6.85 -3.05 12.58
C GLU A 130 7.79 -2.43 11.52
N LEU A 131 7.62 -1.15 11.17
CA LEU A 131 8.51 -0.45 10.24
C LEU A 131 9.95 -0.35 10.78
N GLU A 132 10.11 0.03 12.06
CA GLU A 132 11.42 0.07 12.72
C GLU A 132 12.07 -1.32 12.75
N GLY A 133 11.27 -2.37 13.02
CA GLY A 133 11.71 -3.77 12.92
C GLY A 133 12.18 -4.17 11.52
N ASN A 134 11.42 -3.81 10.48
CA ASN A 134 11.77 -4.08 9.09
C ASN A 134 13.08 -3.40 8.69
N ILE A 135 13.26 -2.12 9.05
CA ILE A 135 14.49 -1.37 8.77
C ILE A 135 15.68 -2.07 9.42
N LYS A 136 15.56 -2.41 10.72
CA LYS A 136 16.62 -3.12 11.44
C LYS A 136 16.97 -4.46 10.78
N TRP A 137 15.96 -5.24 10.39
CA TRP A 137 16.18 -6.53 9.73
C TRP A 137 16.92 -6.36 8.39
N VAL A 138 16.48 -5.41 7.55
CA VAL A 138 17.13 -5.14 6.26
C VAL A 138 18.58 -4.69 6.47
N THR A 139 18.83 -3.76 7.39
CA THR A 139 20.20 -3.28 7.68
C THR A 139 21.12 -4.39 8.19
N GLN A 140 20.59 -5.37 8.93
CA GLN A 140 21.40 -6.43 9.54
C GLN A 140 21.60 -7.66 8.67
N HIS A 141 20.68 -7.93 7.73
CA HIS A 141 20.62 -9.24 7.07
C HIS A 141 20.56 -9.19 5.53
N ALA A 142 20.33 -8.03 4.92
CA ALA A 142 20.18 -7.94 3.46
C ALA A 142 21.44 -8.37 2.71
N ASP A 143 22.63 -7.96 3.18
CA ASP A 143 23.91 -8.28 2.54
C ASP A 143 24.22 -9.78 2.63
N ASP A 144 24.05 -10.38 3.81
CA ASP A 144 24.22 -11.82 4.03
C ASP A 144 23.28 -12.65 3.16
N LEU A 145 22.00 -12.25 3.08
CA LEU A 145 21.01 -12.92 2.24
C LEU A 145 21.37 -12.79 0.75
N SER A 146 21.83 -11.61 0.32
CA SER A 146 22.27 -11.38 -1.06
C SER A 146 23.44 -12.28 -1.43
N ALA A 147 24.47 -12.33 -0.57
CA ALA A 147 25.62 -13.21 -0.76
C ALA A 147 25.22 -14.69 -0.82
N TRP A 148 24.32 -15.12 0.07
CA TRP A 148 23.81 -16.49 0.08
C TRP A 148 23.04 -16.82 -1.22
N LEU A 149 22.18 -15.93 -1.71
CA LEU A 149 21.42 -16.12 -2.94
C LEU A 149 22.32 -16.23 -4.18
N VAL A 150 23.36 -15.40 -4.26
CA VAL A 150 24.36 -15.45 -5.34
C VAL A 150 25.06 -16.81 -5.34
N ASN A 151 25.56 -17.24 -4.18
CA ASN A 151 26.23 -18.54 -4.03
C ASN A 151 25.31 -19.71 -4.38
N TRP A 152 24.05 -19.69 -3.91
CA TRP A 152 23.06 -20.72 -4.22
C TRP A 152 22.80 -20.83 -5.74
N LYS A 153 22.67 -19.69 -6.44
CA LYS A 153 22.46 -19.69 -7.90
C LYS A 153 23.65 -20.30 -8.65
N HIS A 154 24.88 -20.01 -8.23
CA HIS A 154 26.08 -20.61 -8.81
C HIS A 154 26.16 -22.13 -8.61
N GLN A 155 25.62 -22.66 -7.50
CA GLN A 155 25.58 -24.11 -7.25
C GLN A 155 24.52 -24.85 -8.09
N GLN A 156 23.44 -24.18 -8.48
CA GLN A 156 22.36 -24.75 -9.29
C GLN A 156 22.64 -24.71 -10.82
N HIS A 157 23.55 -23.84 -11.24
CA HIS A 157 23.97 -23.66 -12.64
C HIS A 157 25.50 -23.50 -12.71
N PRO A 158 26.27 -24.59 -12.57
CA PRO A 158 27.73 -24.57 -12.69
C PRO A 158 28.21 -24.20 -14.10
#